data_AF-L7QP03-F1
#
_entry.id   AF-L7QP03-F1
#
_cell.length_a   1.000
_cell.length_b   1.000
_cell.length_c   1.000
_cell.angle_alpha   90.00
_cell.angle_beta   90.00
_cell.angle_gamma   90.00
#
_symmetry.space_group_name_H-M   'P 1'
#
loop_
_entity.id
_entity.type
_entity.pdbx_description
1 polymer ?
#
loop_
_entity_poly.entity_id
_entity_poly.type
_entity_poly.pdbx_seq_one_letter_code
_entity_poly.pdbx_strand_id
1 'polypeptide(L)'
;RPQGEEDGQGNGARMTNRVITLWYRPPELLLGAQSYGPEIDMWSAGCIMFEMLTSKPLFSANDELGMCDKIFSIVGKANEKTMPGCTAFSNYQHIDFNNAK
;
A
#
# COMPACT_ATOMS: atom_id res chain seq x y z
N ARG A 1 -4.03 -22.67 32.81
CA ARG A 1 -2.77 -21.91 32.61
C ARG A 1 -1.61 -22.82 33.00
N PRO A 2 -0.66 -23.02 32.09
CA PRO A 2 0.71 -22.53 32.28
C PRO A 2 1.06 -21.44 31.23
N GLN A 3 2.09 -20.65 31.52
CA GLN A 3 2.61 -19.49 30.75
C GLN A 3 3.91 -19.85 30.01
N GLY A 4 4.15 -19.14 28.88
CA GLY A 4 5.47 -18.82 28.27
C GLY A 4 6.22 -19.99 27.60
N GLU A 5 6.95 -19.86 26.49
CA GLU A 5 7.58 -18.73 25.80
C GLU A 5 7.70 -19.01 24.27
N GLU A 6 8.16 -18.01 23.54
CA GLU A 6 8.12 -17.77 22.09
C GLU A 6 8.99 -18.69 21.23
N ASP A 7 8.47 -19.09 20.06
CA ASP A 7 9.28 -19.39 18.88
C ASP A 7 8.67 -18.69 17.65
N GLY A 8 9.23 -17.51 17.36
CA GLY A 8 8.93 -16.66 16.22
C GLY A 8 9.53 -17.19 14.91
N GLN A 9 8.79 -18.06 14.23
CA GLN A 9 8.97 -18.27 12.79
C GLN A 9 7.58 -18.40 12.15
N GLY A 10 6.90 -17.27 12.02
CA GLY A 10 5.63 -17.19 11.30
C GLY A 10 5.86 -17.55 9.85
N ASN A 11 5.32 -18.69 9.42
CA ASN A 11 5.09 -18.96 8.00
C ASN A 11 4.25 -17.80 7.46
N GLY A 12 4.88 -16.79 6.86
CA GLY A 12 4.21 -15.66 6.23
C GLY A 12 3.33 -16.19 5.11
N ALA A 13 2.06 -16.44 5.43
CA ALA A 13 1.10 -16.94 4.46
C ALA A 13 1.04 -15.91 3.32
N ARG A 14 1.43 -16.32 2.12
CA ARG A 14 1.32 -15.47 0.94
C ARG A 14 -0.14 -15.10 0.74
N MET A 15 -0.44 -13.81 0.84
CA MET A 15 -1.78 -13.25 0.64
C MET A 15 -1.91 -12.69 -0.78
N THR A 16 -3.15 -12.54 -1.25
CA THR A 16 -3.42 -11.98 -2.57
C THR A 16 -3.25 -10.46 -2.55
N ASN A 17 -2.53 -9.88 -3.50
CA ASN A 17 -2.28 -8.44 -3.54
C ASN A 17 -3.39 -7.63 -4.24
N ARG A 18 -4.40 -8.30 -4.80
CA ARG A 18 -5.57 -7.69 -5.47
C ARG A 18 -6.80 -7.65 -4.55
N VAL A 19 -6.60 -7.15 -3.34
CA VAL A 19 -7.68 -6.86 -2.40
C VAL A 19 -7.95 -5.35 -2.39
N ILE A 20 -9.11 -4.96 -1.87
CA ILE A 20 -9.57 -3.56 -1.79
C ILE A 20 -9.86 -2.96 -3.19
N THR A 21 -10.91 -2.13 -3.25
CA THR A 21 -11.25 -1.35 -4.45
C THR A 21 -10.11 -0.39 -4.80
N LEU A 22 -9.77 -0.26 -6.08
CA LEU A 22 -8.57 0.43 -6.56
C LEU A 22 -8.29 1.79 -5.90
N TRP A 23 -9.31 2.64 -5.73
CA TRP A 23 -9.18 4.01 -5.19
C TRP A 23 -8.83 4.08 -3.70
N TYR A 24 -9.01 2.98 -2.97
CA TYR A 24 -8.71 2.88 -1.55
C TYR A 24 -7.55 1.92 -1.30
N ARG A 25 -6.92 1.40 -2.36
CA ARG A 25 -5.85 0.43 -2.25
C ARG A 25 -4.54 1.13 -1.86
N PRO A 26 -3.81 0.63 -0.85
CA PRO A 26 -2.54 1.21 -0.42
C PRO A 26 -1.39 0.95 -1.42
N PRO A 27 -0.33 1.77 -1.38
CA PRO A 27 0.79 1.70 -2.32
C PRO A 27 1.54 0.36 -2.28
N GLU A 28 1.69 -0.30 -1.13
CA GLU A 28 2.37 -1.59 -1.01
C GLU A 28 1.64 -2.71 -1.74
N LEU A 29 0.30 -2.71 -1.76
CA LEU A 29 -0.49 -3.68 -2.51
C LEU A 29 -0.41 -3.44 -4.01
N LEU A 30 -0.42 -2.16 -4.43
CA LEU A 30 -0.21 -1.77 -5.83
C LEU A 30 1.19 -2.16 -6.32
N LEU A 31 2.19 -2.09 -5.44
CA LEU A 31 3.56 -2.51 -5.69
C LEU A 31 3.72 -4.03 -5.76
N GLY A 32 2.79 -4.80 -5.20
CA GLY A 32 2.80 -6.27 -5.25
C GLY A 32 3.17 -6.95 -3.94
N ALA A 33 3.02 -6.29 -2.80
CA ALA A 33 3.21 -6.92 -1.50
C ALA A 33 2.26 -8.11 -1.31
N GLN A 34 2.83 -9.26 -0.94
CA GLN A 34 2.09 -10.50 -0.63
C GLN A 34 2.08 -10.81 0.87
N SER A 35 2.76 -9.99 1.66
CA SER A 35 2.78 -10.05 3.12
C SER A 35 2.44 -8.65 3.60
N TYR A 36 1.26 -8.51 4.19
CA TYR A 36 0.71 -7.26 4.69
C TYR A 36 -0.15 -7.55 5.92
N GLY A 37 -0.30 -6.56 6.78
CA GLY A 37 -1.09 -6.63 8.00
C GLY A 37 -2.32 -5.71 7.96
N PRO A 38 -2.92 -5.42 9.13
CA PRO A 38 -4.13 -4.59 9.25
C PRO A 38 -3.92 -3.12 8.83
N GLU A 39 -2.68 -2.67 8.61
CA GLU A 39 -2.35 -1.34 8.12
C GLU A 39 -3.00 -1.00 6.76
N ILE A 40 -3.28 -2.00 5.92
CA ILE A 40 -3.96 -1.79 4.63
C ILE A 40 -5.40 -1.25 4.81
N ASP A 41 -6.05 -1.64 5.91
CA ASP A 41 -7.40 -1.18 6.25
C ASP A 41 -7.34 0.25 6.79
N MET A 42 -6.28 0.59 7.54
CA MET A 42 -6.06 1.94 8.04
C MET A 42 -5.83 2.95 6.92
N TRP A 43 -5.12 2.56 5.86
CA TRP A 43 -5.00 3.38 4.65
C TRP A 43 -6.37 3.64 4.02
N SER A 44 -7.15 2.59 3.83
CA SER A 44 -8.49 2.66 3.24
C SER A 44 -9.41 3.56 4.07
N ALA A 45 -9.39 3.41 5.40
CA ALA A 45 -10.14 4.25 6.33
C ALA A 45 -9.73 5.73 6.23
N GLY A 46 -8.44 6.03 6.07
CA GLY A 46 -7.95 7.39 5.85
C GLY A 46 -8.48 8.02 4.56
N CYS A 47 -8.47 7.26 3.46
CA CYS A 47 -9.03 7.71 2.19
C CYS A 47 -10.54 8.00 2.28
N ILE A 48 -11.30 7.12 2.94
CA ILE A 48 -12.74 7.30 3.17
C ILE A 48 -13.01 8.51 4.07
N MET A 49 -12.23 8.68 5.14
CA MET A 49 -12.36 9.83 6.04
C MET A 49 -12.14 11.15 5.29
N PHE A 50 -11.13 11.23 4.43
CA PHE A 50 -10.93 12.38 3.57
C PHE A 50 -12.13 12.65 2.66
N GLU A 51 -12.68 11.60 2.04
CA GLU A 51 -13.83 11.73 1.16
C GLU A 51 -15.08 12.18 1.90
N MET A 52 -15.32 11.69 3.11
CA MET A 52 -16.42 12.16 3.97
C MET A 52 -16.30 13.66 4.29
N LEU A 53 -15.07 14.15 4.53
CA LEU A 53 -14.82 15.55 4.87
C LEU A 53 -14.91 16.49 3.66
N THR A 54 -14.57 16.00 2.47
CA THR A 54 -14.43 16.84 1.26
C THR A 54 -15.51 16.58 0.21
N SER A 55 -16.32 15.54 0.40
CA SER A 55 -17.25 14.99 -0.60
C SER A 55 -16.60 14.65 -1.94
N LYS A 56 -15.28 14.42 -1.95
CA LYS A 56 -14.48 14.09 -3.13
C LYS A 56 -13.49 12.97 -2.80
N PRO A 57 -13.29 11.99 -3.69
CA PRO A 57 -12.32 10.94 -3.45
C PRO A 57 -10.91 11.51 -3.33
N LEU A 58 -10.13 11.01 -2.39
CA LEU A 58 -8.73 11.44 -2.19
C LEU A 58 -7.87 11.10 -3.43
N PHE A 59 -8.09 9.91 -3.97
CA PHE A 59 -7.41 9.40 -5.15
C PHE A 59 -8.43 8.78 -6.10
N SER A 60 -8.24 8.98 -7.40
CA SER A 60 -9.02 8.30 -8.43
C SER A 60 -8.15 8.03 -9.65
N ALA A 61 -8.24 6.80 -10.14
CA ALA A 61 -7.53 6.32 -11.32
C ALA A 61 -8.30 5.14 -11.95
N ASN A 62 -8.00 4.86 -13.23
CA ASN A 62 -8.63 3.77 -13.98
C ASN A 62 -7.82 2.47 -13.92
N ASP A 63 -6.56 2.54 -13.51
CA ASP A 63 -5.64 1.41 -13.43
C ASP A 63 -4.67 1.53 -12.23
N GLU A 64 -3.94 0.45 -11.94
CA GLU A 64 -3.02 0.35 -10.80
C GLU A 64 -1.82 1.30 -10.92
N LEU A 65 -1.35 1.55 -12.15
CA LEU A 65 -0.20 2.42 -12.40
C LEU A 65 -0.57 3.89 -12.16
N GLY A 66 -1.66 4.36 -12.73
CA GLY A 66 -2.18 5.71 -12.50
C GLY A 66 -2.56 5.92 -11.04
N MET A 67 -3.00 4.88 -10.34
CA MET A 67 -3.22 4.96 -8.90
C MET A 67 -1.91 5.20 -8.13
N CYS A 68 -0.84 4.48 -8.49
CA CYS A 68 0.49 4.72 -7.92
C CYS A 68 0.96 6.16 -8.17
N ASP A 69 0.82 6.66 -9.41
CA ASP A 69 1.21 8.02 -9.76
C ASP A 69 0.47 9.06 -8.91
N LYS A 70 -0.84 8.89 -8.71
CA LYS A 70 -1.65 9.77 -7.85
C LYS A 70 -1.16 9.74 -6.40
N ILE A 71 -0.94 8.56 -5.84
CA ILE A 71 -0.48 8.41 -4.45
C ILE A 71 0.89 9.06 -4.27
N PHE A 72 1.87 8.72 -5.10
CA PHE A 72 3.24 9.22 -4.96
C PHE A 72 3.39 10.70 -5.32
N SER A 73 2.45 11.29 -6.08
CA SER A 73 2.40 12.73 -6.28
C SER A 73 2.06 13.54 -5.02
N ILE A 74 1.39 12.92 -4.03
CA ILE A 74 0.99 13.55 -2.76
C ILE A 74 1.91 13.12 -1.62
N VAL A 75 2.16 11.82 -1.49
CA VAL A 75 2.94 11.22 -0.39
C VAL A 75 4.45 11.32 -0.62
N GLY A 76 4.87 11.46 -1.88
CA GLY A 76 6.27 11.44 -2.29
C GLY A 76 6.76 10.03 -2.67
N LYS A 77 7.90 9.97 -3.36
CA LYS A 77 8.46 8.74 -3.93
C LYS A 77 8.75 7.65 -2.88
N ALA A 78 8.28 6.43 -3.15
CA ALA A 78 8.74 5.22 -2.48
C ALA A 78 10.24 5.00 -2.73
N ASN A 79 11.03 4.94 -1.66
CA ASN A 79 12.45 4.59 -1.69
C ASN A 79 12.82 3.86 -0.40
N GLU A 80 14.00 3.26 -0.33
CA GLU A 80 14.45 2.48 0.83
C GLU A 80 14.48 3.24 2.16
N LYS A 81 14.47 4.58 2.15
CA LYS A 81 14.35 5.39 3.37
C LYS A 81 12.90 5.61 3.80
N THR A 82 11.99 5.82 2.84
CA THR A 82 10.57 6.10 3.13
C THR A 82 9.74 4.83 3.27
N MET A 83 10.09 3.78 2.52
CA MET A 83 9.47 2.47 2.55
C MET A 83 10.56 1.40 2.33
N PRO A 84 11.18 0.91 3.41
CA PRO A 84 12.21 -0.12 3.34
C PRO A 84 11.70 -1.38 2.65
N GLY A 85 12.50 -1.94 1.72
CA GLY A 85 12.17 -3.13 0.96
C GLY A 85 11.27 -2.88 -0.25
N CYS A 86 10.93 -1.63 -0.57
CA CYS A 86 10.05 -1.32 -1.70
C CYS A 86 10.62 -1.77 -3.04
N THR A 87 11.95 -1.77 -3.19
CA THR A 87 12.63 -2.17 -4.43
C THR A 87 12.48 -3.67 -4.74
N ALA A 88 12.14 -4.49 -3.74
CA ALA A 88 11.94 -5.92 -3.89
C ALA A 88 10.54 -6.29 -4.39
N PHE A 89 9.60 -5.35 -4.41
CA PHE A 89 8.25 -5.62 -4.88
C PHE A 89 8.20 -5.75 -6.41
N SER A 90 7.39 -6.70 -6.89
CA SER A 90 7.35 -7.10 -8.30
C SER A 90 7.00 -5.95 -9.24
N ASN A 91 6.16 -5.01 -8.79
CA ASN A 91 5.69 -3.92 -9.64
C ASN A 91 6.52 -2.63 -9.47
N TYR A 92 7.48 -2.59 -8.53
CA TYR A 92 8.27 -1.39 -8.26
C TYR A 92 9.06 -0.91 -9.49
N GLN A 93 9.58 -1.84 -10.29
CA GLN A 93 10.35 -1.52 -11.51
C GLN A 93 9.48 -0.94 -12.64
N HIS A 94 8.16 -1.10 -12.58
CA HIS A 94 7.23 -0.62 -13.59
C HIS A 94 6.71 0.79 -13.30
N ILE A 95 7.06 1.37 -12.15
CA ILE A 95 6.59 2.70 -11.75
C ILE A 95 7.60 3.76 -12.19
N ASP A 96 7.11 4.75 -12.93
CA ASP A 96 7.89 5.93 -13.29
C ASP A 96 7.75 7.01 -12.22
N PHE A 97 8.67 6.99 -11.25
CA PHE A 97 8.71 7.99 -10.20
C PHE A 97 9.22 9.37 -10.67
N ASN A 98 9.58 9.59 -11.93
CA ASN A 98 10.03 10.90 -12.40
C ASN A 98 8.89 11.94 -12.43
N ASN A 99 7.63 11.48 -12.41
CA ASN A 99 6.45 12.34 -12.32
C ASN A 99 6.02 12.63 -10.87
N ALA A 100 6.59 11.94 -9.88
CA ALA A 100 6.36 12.21 -8.47
C ALA A 100 7.23 13.40 -8.04
N LYS A 101 6.57 14.49 -7.60
CA LYS A 101 7.22 15.76 -7.24
C LYS A 101 8.10 15.67 -6.00
#